data_AF-K2MMI9-F1
#
_entry.id   AF-K2MMI9-F1
#
_cell.length_a   1.000
_cell.length_b   1.000
_cell.length_c   1.000
_cell.angle_alpha   90.00
_cell.angle_beta   90.00
_cell.angle_gamma   90.00
#
_symmetry.space_group_name_H-M   'P 1'
#
loop_
_entity.id
_entity.type
_entity.pdbx_description
1 polymer ?
#
loop_
_entity_poly.entity_id
_entity_poly.type
_entity_poly.pdbx_seq_one_letter_code
_entity_poly.pdbx_strand_id
1 'polypeptide(L)'
;MPGTESVDRSSCTCSCKDGWHGVLCLPLEVPDTVVPPVAERAADGDTSCVVNQTLKSLTLNMWKTHHCYLGVTFSGVGAVLTFFFNSMPLHLPINITLTGCTFRGGAALQFVGGVEAVESSGVLIRVSQTVMRSSVVVFALALPQHCDIVVTEVDAVQSSAVHLPETVTKMLSVVMLHEVVLSASSLLVSNVKAHATRYGGYGLYSIGTLTLVGGSSLYTRYCNFDGYTHLFYLNILSVSDHSVFALLNNTMASGASLLYQYSRSSVSDHSVLRVV
;
A
#
# COMPACT_ATOMS: atom_id res chain seq x y z
N MET A 1 22.35 -22.48 7.47
CA MET A 1 21.45 -21.54 6.78
C MET A 1 20.46 -21.04 7.83
N PRO A 2 20.48 -19.75 8.21
CA PRO A 2 19.52 -19.23 9.17
C PRO A 2 18.10 -19.32 8.58
N GLY A 3 17.14 -19.85 9.36
CA GLY A 3 15.72 -19.93 9.01
C GLY A 3 15.22 -21.21 8.32
N THR A 4 16.11 -22.07 7.84
CA THR A 4 15.71 -23.38 7.28
C THR A 4 15.45 -24.38 8.39
N GLU A 5 14.28 -25.01 8.36
CA GLU A 5 13.93 -26.09 9.27
C GLU A 5 14.33 -27.46 8.66
N SER A 6 14.03 -27.71 7.39
CA SER A 6 14.45 -28.93 6.69
C SER A 6 14.65 -28.70 5.17
N VAL A 7 15.45 -29.56 4.54
CA VAL A 7 15.67 -29.59 3.07
C VAL A 7 15.62 -31.04 2.60
N ASP A 8 14.65 -31.36 1.75
CA ASP A 8 14.63 -32.62 1.00
C ASP A 8 15.19 -32.40 -0.40
N ARG A 9 16.34 -33.02 -0.66
CA ARG A 9 17.07 -32.92 -1.93
C ARG A 9 16.52 -33.83 -3.02
N SER A 10 15.71 -34.83 -2.68
CA SER A 10 15.09 -35.73 -3.65
C SER A 10 13.88 -35.10 -4.34
N SER A 11 13.16 -34.25 -3.60
CA SER A 11 11.97 -33.53 -4.07
C SER A 11 12.20 -32.02 -4.31
N CYS A 12 13.39 -31.49 -4.00
CA CYS A 12 13.71 -30.06 -4.04
C CYS A 12 12.78 -29.20 -3.17
N THR A 13 12.35 -29.72 -2.02
CA THR A 13 11.50 -28.98 -1.07
C THR A 13 12.29 -28.46 0.13
N CYS A 14 11.97 -27.25 0.58
CA CYS A 14 12.51 -26.63 1.79
C CYS A 14 11.37 -26.29 2.75
N SER A 15 11.52 -26.60 4.04
CA SER A 15 10.64 -26.08 5.10
C SER A 15 11.33 -24.96 5.87
N CYS A 16 10.55 -23.96 6.25
CA CYS A 16 11.04 -22.78 6.96
C CYS A 16 10.48 -22.74 8.37
N LYS A 17 11.30 -22.24 9.30
CA LYS A 17 10.87 -22.05 10.68
C LYS A 17 9.72 -21.05 10.74
N ASP A 18 8.77 -21.27 11.64
CA ASP A 18 7.66 -20.35 11.87
C ASP A 18 8.16 -18.92 12.10
N GLY A 19 7.58 -17.96 11.37
CA GLY A 19 7.92 -16.54 11.45
C GLY A 19 9.19 -16.12 10.68
N TRP A 20 9.82 -17.00 9.90
CA TRP A 20 10.97 -16.65 9.06
C TRP A 20 10.56 -16.26 7.64
N HIS A 21 11.20 -15.21 7.10
CA HIS A 21 10.96 -14.69 5.75
C HIS A 21 12.28 -14.67 4.96
N GLY A 22 12.27 -15.19 3.73
CA GLY A 22 13.45 -15.22 2.86
C GLY A 22 13.23 -15.95 1.53
N VAL A 23 14.21 -15.82 0.62
CA VAL A 23 14.16 -16.28 -0.78
C VAL A 23 13.90 -17.80 -0.91
N LEU A 24 14.31 -18.59 0.09
CA LEU A 24 14.12 -20.06 0.13
C LEU A 24 12.77 -20.49 0.73
N CYS A 25 11.94 -19.54 1.19
CA CYS A 25 10.66 -19.75 1.87
C CYS A 25 9.47 -19.22 1.05
N LEU A 26 9.59 -19.19 -0.28
CA LEU A 26 8.51 -18.89 -1.23
C LEU A 26 7.96 -20.21 -1.80
N PRO A 27 6.63 -20.43 -1.90
CA PRO A 27 5.56 -19.45 -1.87
C PRO A 27 4.61 -19.58 -0.66
N LEU A 28 4.19 -18.43 -0.11
CA LEU A 28 3.00 -18.37 0.74
C LEU A 28 1.75 -18.66 -0.10
N GLU A 29 1.10 -19.80 0.14
CA GLU A 29 -0.37 -19.76 0.24
C GLU A 29 -0.70 -18.85 1.44
N VAL A 30 -1.27 -17.68 1.15
CA VAL A 30 -1.88 -16.85 2.20
C VAL A 30 -3.32 -17.31 2.32
N PRO A 31 -3.85 -17.54 3.54
CA PRO A 31 -5.20 -18.07 3.73
C PRO A 31 -6.24 -17.26 2.96
N ASP A 32 -7.11 -17.95 2.22
CA ASP A 32 -8.28 -17.38 1.50
C ASP A 32 -9.29 -16.68 2.44
N THR A 33 -9.05 -16.73 3.75
CA THR A 33 -9.88 -16.11 4.77
C THR A 33 -9.02 -15.32 5.74
N VAL A 34 -8.66 -14.09 5.37
CA VAL A 34 -8.45 -13.04 6.39
C VAL A 34 -9.84 -12.65 6.87
N VAL A 35 -10.40 -13.45 7.77
CA VAL A 35 -11.45 -12.94 8.66
C VAL A 35 -10.76 -11.82 9.45
N PRO A 36 -11.25 -10.57 9.42
CA PRO A 36 -10.72 -9.53 10.28
C PRO A 36 -10.72 -10.08 11.71
N PRO A 37 -9.63 -9.94 12.48
CA PRO A 37 -9.70 -10.30 13.89
C PRO A 37 -10.93 -9.59 14.47
N VAL A 38 -11.82 -10.39 15.08
CA VAL A 38 -13.00 -9.87 15.79
C VAL A 38 -12.49 -8.75 16.68
N ALA A 39 -13.06 -7.56 16.52
CA ALA A 39 -12.65 -6.35 17.22
C ALA A 39 -12.43 -6.68 18.71
N GLU A 40 -11.16 -6.80 19.11
CA GLU A 40 -10.81 -6.79 20.52
C GLU A 40 -11.25 -5.42 21.01
N ARG A 41 -12.31 -5.43 21.81
CA ARG A 41 -12.80 -4.25 22.52
C ARG A 41 -11.73 -3.88 23.55
N ALA A 42 -10.73 -3.13 23.11
CA ALA A 42 -9.96 -2.29 24.00
C ALA A 42 -10.81 -1.05 24.29
N ALA A 43 -11.46 -1.07 25.44
CA ALA A 43 -12.10 0.10 26.03
C ALA A 43 -11.00 1.03 26.55
N ASP A 44 -10.80 2.16 25.89
CA ASP A 44 -10.28 3.36 26.55
C ASP A 44 -10.91 4.63 25.93
N GLY A 45 -11.30 5.58 26.78
CA GLY A 45 -12.28 6.64 26.55
C GLY A 45 -11.94 7.73 25.52
N ASP A 46 -10.97 7.54 24.63
CA ASP A 46 -10.57 8.47 23.55
C ASP A 46 -10.35 7.77 22.18
N THR A 47 -10.80 6.51 22.08
CA THR A 47 -10.65 5.56 20.94
C THR A 47 -11.87 5.49 20.01
N SER A 48 -12.76 6.49 20.05
CA SER A 48 -13.96 6.44 19.22
C SER A 48 -13.60 6.56 17.74
N CYS A 49 -13.90 5.51 16.98
CA CYS A 49 -13.84 5.55 15.52
C CYS A 49 -14.73 6.67 15.00
N VAL A 50 -14.31 7.33 13.92
CA VAL A 50 -15.20 8.18 13.14
C VAL A 50 -16.10 7.26 12.31
N VAL A 51 -17.41 7.27 12.56
CA VAL A 51 -18.35 6.31 11.96
C VAL A 51 -19.40 7.01 11.10
N ASN A 52 -19.59 6.56 9.86
CA ASN A 52 -20.70 6.91 8.96
C ASN A 52 -20.91 8.42 8.73
N GLN A 53 -19.84 9.20 8.75
CA GLN A 53 -19.90 10.64 8.51
C GLN A 53 -19.56 10.97 7.05
N THR A 54 -20.04 12.11 6.56
CA THR A 54 -19.57 12.68 5.29
C THR A 54 -18.73 13.91 5.58
N LEU A 55 -17.46 13.89 5.18
CA LEU A 55 -16.47 14.91 5.50
C LEU A 55 -15.92 15.55 4.21
N LYS A 56 -15.73 16.87 4.25
CA LYS A 56 -15.00 17.62 3.21
C LYS A 56 -13.55 17.87 3.59
N SER A 57 -13.25 17.87 4.88
CA SER A 57 -11.91 17.99 5.43
C SER A 57 -11.98 17.48 6.86
N LEU A 58 -10.88 16.93 7.36
CA LEU A 58 -10.76 16.48 8.73
C LEU A 58 -9.41 16.92 9.28
N THR A 59 -9.44 17.74 10.33
CA THR A 59 -8.24 18.05 11.09
C THR A 59 -7.95 16.87 12.01
N LEU A 60 -6.82 16.23 11.77
CA LEU A 60 -6.39 15.08 12.55
C LEU A 60 -5.53 15.52 13.72
N ASN A 61 -5.78 14.94 14.89
CA ASN A 61 -4.83 15.02 15.99
C ASN A 61 -3.71 13.99 15.76
N MET A 62 -2.61 14.43 15.18
CA MET A 62 -1.43 13.59 14.87
C MET A 62 -0.75 13.02 16.12
N TRP A 63 -1.04 13.55 17.33
CA TRP A 63 -0.51 12.99 18.57
C TRP A 63 -1.21 11.69 19.00
N LYS A 64 -2.35 11.36 18.40
CA LYS A 64 -3.02 10.08 18.67
C LYS A 64 -2.24 8.93 18.00
N THR A 65 -2.13 7.83 18.73
CA THR A 65 -1.53 6.59 18.21
C THR A 65 -2.53 5.73 17.45
N HIS A 66 -3.83 5.91 17.71
CA HIS A 66 -4.91 5.12 17.11
C HIS A 66 -5.86 6.00 16.32
N HIS A 67 -6.02 5.69 15.04
CA HIS A 67 -6.93 6.34 14.11
C HIS A 67 -7.85 5.29 13.48
N CYS A 68 -9.16 5.52 13.51
CA CYS A 68 -10.14 4.58 12.99
C CYS A 68 -11.28 5.30 12.26
N TYR A 69 -11.59 4.83 11.06
CA TYR A 69 -12.65 5.35 10.19
C TYR A 69 -13.49 4.20 9.65
N LEU A 70 -14.79 4.22 9.95
CA LEU A 70 -15.74 3.19 9.56
C LEU A 70 -16.86 3.82 8.73
N GLY A 71 -17.00 3.44 7.46
CA GLY A 71 -18.10 3.92 6.61
C GLY A 71 -18.06 5.42 6.31
N VAL A 72 -16.91 6.09 6.47
CA VAL A 72 -16.79 7.54 6.28
C VAL A 72 -16.70 7.88 4.81
N THR A 73 -17.42 8.92 4.37
CA THR A 73 -17.39 9.43 3.00
C THR A 73 -16.61 10.74 2.90
N PHE A 74 -15.51 10.75 2.16
CA PHE A 74 -14.76 11.95 1.78
C PHE A 74 -15.15 12.39 0.38
N SER A 75 -15.57 13.65 0.22
CA SER A 75 -16.18 14.11 -1.03
C SER A 75 -15.71 15.50 -1.46
N GLY A 76 -15.24 15.59 -2.69
CA GLY A 76 -14.89 16.84 -3.36
C GLY A 76 -13.38 17.09 -3.42
N VAL A 77 -12.99 17.98 -4.33
CA VAL A 77 -11.61 18.44 -4.47
C VAL A 77 -11.18 19.12 -3.17
N GLY A 78 -10.02 18.75 -2.64
CA GLY A 78 -9.52 19.24 -1.35
C GLY A 78 -9.99 18.41 -0.14
N ALA A 79 -10.87 17.42 -0.34
CA ALA A 79 -11.16 16.42 0.69
C ALA A 79 -10.02 15.40 0.79
N VAL A 80 -8.95 15.83 1.46
CA VAL A 80 -7.74 15.05 1.63
C VAL A 80 -7.63 14.64 3.10
N LEU A 81 -7.53 13.33 3.34
CA LEU A 81 -7.19 12.79 4.65
C LEU A 81 -5.69 12.46 4.65
N THR A 82 -4.89 13.28 5.33
CA THR A 82 -3.43 13.16 5.32
C THR A 82 -2.87 12.80 6.68
N PHE A 83 -2.11 11.72 6.75
CA PHE A 83 -1.32 11.31 7.91
C PHE A 83 0.14 11.71 7.69
N PHE A 84 0.65 12.64 8.50
CA PHE A 84 2.04 13.09 8.47
C PHE A 84 2.83 12.37 9.57
N PHE A 85 3.63 11.36 9.20
CA PHE A 85 4.34 10.54 10.18
C PHE A 85 5.38 11.33 10.98
N ASN A 86 5.96 12.39 10.41
CA ASN A 86 6.89 13.28 11.12
C ASN A 86 6.23 14.06 12.27
N SER A 87 4.89 14.10 12.32
CA SER A 87 4.13 14.76 13.37
C SER A 87 3.47 13.77 14.34
N MET A 88 3.75 12.47 14.17
CA MET A 88 3.23 11.40 15.02
C MET A 88 4.28 10.94 16.05
N PRO A 89 3.86 10.42 17.21
CA PRO A 89 4.77 9.87 18.21
C PRO A 89 5.29 8.49 17.79
N LEU A 90 6.18 8.41 16.80
CA LEU A 90 6.67 7.16 16.19
C LEU A 90 7.42 6.22 17.14
N HIS A 91 7.80 6.69 18.33
CA HIS A 91 8.33 5.89 19.43
C HIS A 91 7.24 5.05 20.15
N LEU A 92 5.98 5.18 19.72
CA LEU A 92 4.86 4.36 20.13
C LEU A 92 4.29 3.65 18.88
N PRO A 93 3.70 2.46 19.04
CA PRO A 93 3.01 1.80 17.94
C PRO A 93 1.85 2.66 17.42
N ILE A 94 1.80 2.90 16.11
CA ILE A 94 0.73 3.65 15.44
C ILE A 94 -0.20 2.67 14.73
N ASN A 95 -1.52 2.86 14.85
CA ASN A 95 -2.53 2.04 14.20
C ASN A 95 -3.53 2.92 13.46
N ILE A 96 -3.63 2.76 12.15
CA ILE A 96 -4.52 3.52 11.27
C ILE A 96 -5.41 2.54 10.51
N THR A 97 -6.72 2.62 10.73
CA THR A 97 -7.71 1.73 10.11
C THR A 97 -8.78 2.52 9.36
N LEU A 98 -9.02 2.12 8.11
CA LEU A 98 -10.11 2.62 7.27
C LEU A 98 -10.86 1.41 6.72
N THR A 99 -12.13 1.28 7.07
CA THR A 99 -12.98 0.16 6.65
C THR A 99 -14.31 0.68 6.12
N GLY A 100 -14.71 0.26 4.91
CA GLY A 100 -15.98 0.69 4.33
C GLY A 100 -16.01 2.16 3.89
N CYS A 101 -14.85 2.84 3.85
CA CYS A 101 -14.79 4.26 3.53
C CYS A 101 -15.00 4.53 2.04
N THR A 102 -15.55 5.69 1.71
CA THR A 102 -15.76 6.14 0.33
C THR A 102 -14.99 7.43 0.06
N PHE A 103 -14.18 7.46 -0.99
CA PHE A 103 -13.48 8.67 -1.47
C PHE A 103 -14.01 9.01 -2.86
N ARG A 104 -14.58 10.21 -3.03
CA ARG A 104 -15.17 10.61 -4.32
C ARG A 104 -14.88 12.05 -4.73
N GLY A 105 -14.90 12.28 -6.04
CA GLY A 105 -14.91 13.62 -6.64
C GLY A 105 -13.62 14.40 -6.39
N GLY A 106 -12.47 13.74 -6.49
CA GLY A 106 -11.15 14.34 -6.25
C GLY A 106 -10.65 14.24 -4.80
N ALA A 107 -11.35 13.48 -3.95
CA ALA A 107 -10.88 13.18 -2.60
C ALA A 107 -9.64 12.28 -2.63
N ALA A 108 -8.80 12.36 -1.59
CA ALA A 108 -7.58 11.56 -1.50
C ALA A 108 -7.29 11.10 -0.06
N LEU A 109 -6.63 9.96 0.05
CA LEU A 109 -6.04 9.44 1.27
C LEU A 109 -4.52 9.50 1.12
N GLN A 110 -3.82 10.11 2.07
CA GLN A 110 -2.39 10.32 1.97
C GLN A 110 -1.67 9.86 3.23
N PHE A 111 -0.55 9.17 3.03
CA PHE A 111 0.40 8.78 4.06
C PHE A 111 1.75 9.36 3.67
N VAL A 112 2.21 10.34 4.43
CA VAL A 112 3.40 11.13 4.11
C VAL A 112 4.47 10.87 5.15
N GLY A 113 5.57 10.27 4.68
CA GLY A 113 6.77 10.02 5.44
C GLY A 113 7.67 11.25 5.61
N GLY A 114 8.93 11.01 5.95
CA GLY A 114 9.93 12.04 6.18
C GLY A 114 11.24 11.79 5.47
N VAL A 115 12.23 12.59 5.82
CA VAL A 115 13.61 12.45 5.34
C VAL A 115 14.45 11.47 6.19
N GLU A 116 14.08 11.26 7.46
CA GLU A 116 14.84 10.48 8.44
C GLU A 116 13.93 9.63 9.34
N ALA A 117 13.19 8.68 8.76
CA ALA A 117 12.38 7.76 9.56
C ALA A 117 13.23 6.54 9.97
N VAL A 118 14.16 6.72 10.91
CA VAL A 118 15.16 5.69 11.27
C VAL A 118 14.76 4.87 12.49
N GLU A 119 13.92 5.38 13.39
CA GLU A 119 13.51 4.63 14.58
C GLU A 119 12.00 4.78 14.83
N SER A 120 11.27 3.69 14.65
CA SER A 120 9.84 3.61 14.95
C SER A 120 9.51 2.30 15.65
N SER A 121 8.53 2.33 16.56
CA SER A 121 7.95 1.13 17.18
C SER A 121 6.98 0.37 16.25
N GLY A 122 6.82 0.84 15.01
CA GLY A 122 6.01 0.23 13.97
C GLY A 122 4.69 0.96 13.72
N VAL A 123 4.24 0.89 12.47
CA VAL A 123 3.02 1.54 11.99
C VAL A 123 2.16 0.51 11.26
N LEU A 124 0.96 0.25 11.78
CA LEU A 124 -0.02 -0.61 11.15
C LEU A 124 -1.02 0.24 10.36
N ILE A 125 -1.14 0.00 9.06
CA ILE A 125 -2.09 0.69 8.19
C ILE A 125 -2.99 -0.34 7.51
N ARG A 126 -4.29 -0.28 7.77
CA ARG A 126 -5.28 -1.14 7.13
C ARG A 126 -6.31 -0.29 6.40
N VAL A 127 -6.35 -0.39 5.09
CA VAL A 127 -7.36 0.21 4.22
C VAL A 127 -8.11 -0.94 3.56
N SER A 128 -9.39 -1.10 3.89
CA SER A 128 -10.21 -2.23 3.43
C SER A 128 -11.60 -1.78 3.00
N GLN A 129 -12.24 -2.57 2.14
CA GLN A 129 -13.62 -2.37 1.68
C GLN A 129 -13.89 -0.94 1.20
N THR A 130 -12.93 -0.36 0.46
CA THR A 130 -12.95 1.06 0.12
C THR A 130 -13.54 1.30 -1.26
N VAL A 131 -14.43 2.28 -1.38
CA VAL A 131 -14.99 2.71 -2.66
C VAL A 131 -14.31 3.99 -3.12
N MET A 132 -13.76 3.99 -4.33
CA MET A 132 -13.02 5.10 -4.92
C MET A 132 -13.70 5.56 -6.21
N ARG A 133 -14.12 6.83 -6.27
CA ARG A 133 -14.75 7.43 -7.46
C ARG A 133 -13.98 8.69 -7.86
N SER A 134 -13.07 8.58 -8.82
CA SER A 134 -12.10 9.64 -9.14
C SER A 134 -11.37 10.14 -7.90
N SER A 135 -10.66 9.23 -7.24
CA SER A 135 -9.92 9.45 -5.99
C SER A 135 -8.64 8.61 -5.97
N VAL A 136 -7.74 8.85 -5.02
CA VAL A 136 -6.42 8.18 -4.98
C VAL A 136 -5.97 7.92 -3.53
N VAL A 137 -5.27 6.80 -3.32
CA VAL A 137 -4.49 6.53 -2.11
C VAL A 137 -3.02 6.81 -2.43
N VAL A 138 -2.36 7.62 -1.61
CA VAL A 138 -1.00 8.10 -1.84
C VAL A 138 -0.10 7.67 -0.69
N PHE A 139 1.04 7.10 -1.03
CA PHE A 139 2.19 6.99 -0.13
C PHE A 139 3.29 7.87 -0.67
N ALA A 140 3.88 8.71 0.17
CA ALA A 140 4.92 9.64 -0.24
C ALA A 140 6.10 9.63 0.73
N LEU A 141 7.31 9.78 0.17
CA LEU A 141 8.58 9.90 0.88
C LEU A 141 8.94 8.64 1.69
N ALA A 142 9.97 8.73 2.55
CA ALA A 142 10.43 7.59 3.34
C ALA A 142 9.46 7.30 4.49
N LEU A 143 8.83 6.12 4.46
CA LEU A 143 7.93 5.68 5.52
C LEU A 143 8.74 5.23 6.74
N PRO A 144 8.17 5.29 7.96
CA PRO A 144 8.80 4.74 9.15
C PRO A 144 9.23 3.28 8.98
N GLN A 145 10.26 2.88 9.73
CA GLN A 145 10.63 1.47 9.82
C GLN A 145 9.51 0.66 10.46
N HIS A 146 9.44 -0.63 10.11
CA HIS A 146 8.47 -1.56 10.67
C HIS A 146 7.00 -1.17 10.39
N CYS A 147 6.74 -0.63 9.20
CA CYS A 147 5.38 -0.44 8.72
C CYS A 147 4.81 -1.76 8.19
N ASP A 148 3.58 -2.09 8.56
CA ASP A 148 2.77 -3.12 7.93
C ASP A 148 1.52 -2.50 7.31
N ILE A 149 1.51 -2.45 5.97
CA ILE A 149 0.53 -1.69 5.19
C ILE A 149 -0.26 -2.63 4.30
N VAL A 150 -1.57 -2.62 4.46
CA VAL A 150 -2.50 -3.40 3.65
C VAL A 150 -3.56 -2.48 3.05
N VAL A 151 -3.61 -2.43 1.72
CA VAL A 151 -4.67 -1.81 0.93
C VAL A 151 -5.40 -2.92 0.19
N THR A 152 -6.60 -3.27 0.61
CA THR A 152 -7.34 -4.42 0.09
C THR A 152 -8.81 -4.11 -0.19
N GLU A 153 -9.44 -4.92 -1.03
CA GLU A 153 -10.88 -4.86 -1.33
C GLU A 153 -11.32 -3.46 -1.78
N VAL A 154 -10.62 -2.91 -2.77
CA VAL A 154 -10.90 -1.57 -3.32
C VAL A 154 -11.74 -1.69 -4.58
N ASP A 155 -12.91 -1.04 -4.62
CA ASP A 155 -13.70 -0.81 -5.83
C ASP A 155 -13.45 0.60 -6.35
N ALA A 156 -12.71 0.74 -7.44
CA ALA A 156 -12.33 2.01 -8.02
C ALA A 156 -12.99 2.24 -9.39
N VAL A 157 -13.63 3.40 -9.57
CA VAL A 157 -14.00 3.92 -10.90
C VAL A 157 -13.37 5.29 -11.10
N GLN A 158 -12.58 5.41 -12.15
CA GLN A 158 -11.85 6.62 -12.50
C GLN A 158 -12.48 7.27 -13.74
N SER A 159 -12.95 8.52 -13.59
CA SER A 159 -13.47 9.33 -14.71
C SER A 159 -12.77 10.67 -14.90
N SER A 160 -12.00 11.10 -13.91
CA SER A 160 -11.27 12.36 -13.92
C SER A 160 -10.00 12.24 -13.07
N ALA A 161 -8.92 12.88 -13.52
CA ALA A 161 -7.67 12.92 -12.76
C ALA A 161 -7.89 13.61 -11.40
N VAL A 162 -7.15 13.16 -10.39
CA VAL A 162 -7.17 13.78 -9.06
C VAL A 162 -6.07 14.83 -9.01
N HIS A 163 -6.43 16.04 -8.57
CA HIS A 163 -5.46 17.12 -8.38
C HIS A 163 -4.96 17.06 -6.93
N LEU A 164 -3.71 16.64 -6.77
CA LEU A 164 -3.02 16.71 -5.50
C LEU A 164 -2.19 18.02 -5.48
N PRO A 165 -2.36 18.91 -4.49
CA PRO A 165 -1.65 20.19 -4.45
C PRO A 165 -0.12 20.05 -4.52
N GLU A 166 0.41 18.97 -3.95
CA GLU A 166 1.84 18.71 -3.81
C GLU A 166 2.44 17.94 -5.00
N THR A 167 1.62 17.47 -5.95
CA THR A 167 2.08 16.67 -7.08
C THR A 167 1.74 17.35 -8.39
N VAL A 168 2.75 17.66 -9.20
CA VAL A 168 2.59 18.30 -10.52
C VAL A 168 1.80 17.41 -11.49
N THR A 169 1.78 16.10 -11.24
CA THR A 169 1.21 15.09 -12.14
C THR A 169 -0.29 14.88 -11.93
N LYS A 170 -1.09 15.23 -12.94
CA LYS A 170 -2.53 14.96 -13.03
C LYS A 170 -2.76 13.62 -13.71
N MET A 171 -2.53 12.51 -13.01
CA MET A 171 -2.72 11.17 -13.55
C MET A 171 -3.80 10.38 -12.81
N LEU A 172 -4.48 9.52 -13.56
CA LEU A 172 -5.51 8.61 -13.04
C LEU A 172 -4.79 7.40 -12.42
N SER A 173 -4.82 7.25 -11.10
CA SER A 173 -4.39 6.01 -10.44
C SER A 173 -5.21 5.67 -9.22
N VAL A 174 -5.21 4.39 -8.84
CA VAL A 174 -5.82 3.91 -7.59
C VAL A 174 -4.84 4.12 -6.44
N VAL A 175 -3.59 3.71 -6.64
CA VAL A 175 -2.50 3.95 -5.70
C VAL A 175 -1.40 4.76 -6.37
N MET A 176 -0.91 5.77 -5.68
CA MET A 176 0.24 6.57 -6.08
C MET A 176 1.37 6.41 -5.06
N LEU A 177 2.58 6.17 -5.55
CA LEU A 177 3.80 6.09 -4.76
C LEU A 177 4.73 7.23 -5.22
N HIS A 178 4.97 8.22 -4.35
CA HIS A 178 5.80 9.38 -4.66
C HIS A 178 7.10 9.32 -3.86
N GLU A 179 8.20 8.97 -4.53
CA GLU A 179 9.54 8.87 -3.90
C GLU A 179 9.55 8.00 -2.63
N VAL A 180 8.86 6.87 -2.69
CA VAL A 180 8.66 6.00 -1.52
C VAL A 180 9.91 5.20 -1.19
N VAL A 181 10.28 5.20 0.09
CA VAL A 181 11.28 4.29 0.66
C VAL A 181 10.61 3.42 1.71
N LEU A 182 10.67 2.10 1.52
CA LEU A 182 10.30 1.10 2.54
C LEU A 182 11.58 0.52 3.14
N SER A 183 11.70 0.59 4.46
CA SER A 183 12.82 0.03 5.23
C SER A 183 12.28 -0.90 6.30
N ALA A 184 12.61 -2.20 6.23
CA ALA A 184 12.04 -3.24 7.08
C ALA A 184 10.50 -3.17 7.19
N SER A 185 9.83 -2.91 6.06
CA SER A 185 8.39 -2.63 5.99
C SER A 185 7.69 -3.43 4.88
N SER A 186 6.41 -3.72 5.05
CA SER A 186 5.55 -4.40 4.07
C SER A 186 4.45 -3.50 3.52
N LEU A 187 4.25 -3.54 2.20
CA LEU A 187 3.11 -2.94 1.50
C LEU A 187 2.43 -3.99 0.63
N LEU A 188 1.19 -4.33 0.98
CA LEU A 188 0.33 -5.20 0.20
C LEU A 188 -0.81 -4.40 -0.41
N VAL A 189 -0.88 -4.40 -1.75
CA VAL A 189 -2.06 -3.95 -2.51
C VAL A 189 -2.74 -5.19 -3.07
N SER A 190 -3.98 -5.47 -2.66
CA SER A 190 -4.67 -6.68 -3.12
C SER A 190 -6.16 -6.55 -3.36
N ASN A 191 -6.74 -7.45 -4.13
CA ASN A 191 -8.20 -7.48 -4.36
C ASN A 191 -8.77 -6.13 -4.84
N VAL A 192 -8.02 -5.42 -5.68
CA VAL A 192 -8.44 -4.15 -6.28
C VAL A 192 -9.21 -4.45 -7.56
N LYS A 193 -10.44 -3.95 -7.67
CA LYS A 193 -11.21 -3.94 -8.90
C LYS A 193 -11.31 -2.50 -9.37
N ALA A 194 -10.71 -2.19 -10.51
CA ALA A 194 -10.59 -0.83 -10.97
C ALA A 194 -10.99 -0.69 -12.43
N HIS A 195 -11.83 0.30 -12.72
CA HIS A 195 -12.29 0.61 -14.07
C HIS A 195 -12.10 2.10 -14.39
N ALA A 196 -11.35 2.41 -15.45
CA ALA A 196 -11.16 3.76 -15.95
C ALA A 196 -12.01 4.01 -17.21
N THR A 197 -12.79 5.10 -17.19
CA THR A 197 -13.63 5.51 -18.34
C THR A 197 -12.89 6.35 -19.37
N ARG A 198 -11.69 6.82 -19.05
CA ARG A 198 -10.80 7.55 -19.96
C ARG A 198 -9.49 6.80 -20.13
N TYR A 199 -9.02 6.70 -21.37
CA TYR A 199 -7.72 6.13 -21.70
C TYR A 199 -6.57 6.93 -21.07
N GLY A 200 -5.53 6.25 -20.57
CA GLY A 200 -4.29 6.88 -20.13
C GLY A 200 -3.98 6.81 -18.62
N GLY A 201 -4.75 6.06 -17.83
CA GLY A 201 -4.46 5.87 -16.40
C GLY A 201 -3.46 4.76 -16.11
N TYR A 202 -2.94 4.73 -14.88
CA TYR A 202 -2.14 3.62 -14.34
C TYR A 202 -2.81 3.03 -13.11
N GLY A 203 -2.82 1.72 -12.94
CA GLY A 203 -3.45 1.12 -11.76
C GLY A 203 -2.76 1.58 -10.47
N LEU A 204 -1.47 1.28 -10.41
CA LEU A 204 -0.49 1.78 -9.45
C LEU A 204 0.51 2.65 -10.21
N TYR A 205 0.82 3.82 -9.67
CA TYR A 205 1.73 4.78 -10.28
C TYR A 205 2.84 5.17 -9.32
N SER A 206 4.07 4.73 -9.61
CA SER A 206 5.26 5.17 -8.90
C SER A 206 6.00 6.25 -9.68
N ILE A 207 6.09 7.43 -9.08
CA ILE A 207 6.85 8.57 -9.57
C ILE A 207 8.07 8.79 -8.66
N GLY A 208 9.19 9.20 -9.27
CA GLY A 208 10.47 9.27 -8.57
C GLY A 208 11.10 7.88 -8.40
N THR A 209 11.73 7.65 -7.26
CA THR A 209 12.38 6.38 -6.92
C THR A 209 11.55 5.60 -5.92
N LEU A 210 11.22 4.34 -6.24
CA LEU A 210 10.71 3.36 -5.28
C LEU A 210 11.87 2.52 -4.77
N THR A 211 12.15 2.62 -3.47
CA THR A 211 13.26 1.93 -2.81
C THR A 211 12.73 0.94 -1.78
N LEU A 212 13.15 -0.32 -1.88
CA LEU A 212 12.88 -1.38 -0.91
C LEU A 212 14.20 -1.86 -0.31
N VAL A 213 14.36 -1.72 1.01
CA VAL A 213 15.59 -2.09 1.75
C VAL A 213 15.26 -2.77 3.08
N GLY A 214 16.24 -3.39 3.71
CA GLY A 214 16.11 -3.99 5.04
C GLY A 214 15.07 -5.12 5.12
N GLY A 215 14.96 -5.96 4.08
CA GLY A 215 13.97 -7.04 4.02
C GLY A 215 12.54 -6.54 3.76
N SER A 216 12.39 -5.35 3.17
CA SER A 216 11.08 -4.79 2.85
C SER A 216 10.36 -5.60 1.77
N SER A 217 9.04 -5.50 1.73
CA SER A 217 8.26 -6.15 0.70
C SER A 217 7.16 -5.28 0.12
N LEU A 218 7.00 -5.35 -1.20
CA LEU A 218 5.87 -4.78 -1.92
C LEU A 218 5.22 -5.88 -2.75
N TYR A 219 3.96 -6.16 -2.43
CA TYR A 219 3.14 -7.11 -3.16
C TYR A 219 1.95 -6.40 -3.80
N THR A 220 1.72 -6.66 -5.08
CA THR A 220 0.42 -6.38 -5.73
C THR A 220 -0.18 -7.68 -6.19
N ARG A 221 -1.39 -8.03 -5.74
CA ARG A 221 -1.99 -9.32 -6.09
C ARG A 221 -3.50 -9.35 -6.20
N TYR A 222 -4.02 -10.25 -7.03
CA TYR A 222 -5.47 -10.41 -7.23
C TYR A 222 -6.16 -9.10 -7.63
N CYS A 223 -5.44 -8.21 -8.30
CA CYS A 223 -6.00 -6.97 -8.82
C CYS A 223 -6.50 -7.19 -10.25
N ASN A 224 -7.61 -6.53 -10.58
CA ASN A 224 -8.21 -6.52 -11.90
C ASN A 224 -8.39 -5.06 -12.34
N PHE A 225 -7.71 -4.68 -13.41
CA PHE A 225 -7.75 -3.34 -13.99
C PHE A 225 -8.34 -3.36 -15.40
N ASP A 226 -9.28 -2.45 -15.66
CA ASP A 226 -9.87 -2.22 -16.98
C ASP A 226 -9.85 -0.73 -17.34
N GLY A 227 -9.50 -0.39 -18.58
CA GLY A 227 -9.37 0.99 -19.08
C GLY A 227 -8.05 1.67 -18.71
N TYR A 228 -7.10 0.95 -18.11
CA TYR A 228 -5.79 1.45 -17.71
C TYR A 228 -4.70 1.10 -18.73
N THR A 229 -3.71 1.96 -18.92
CA THR A 229 -2.59 1.69 -19.83
C THR A 229 -1.64 0.65 -19.24
N HIS A 230 -1.30 0.79 -17.96
CA HIS A 230 -0.43 -0.15 -17.24
C HIS A 230 -1.04 -0.47 -15.88
N LEU A 231 -0.91 -1.72 -15.41
CA LEU A 231 -1.32 -2.06 -14.05
C LEU A 231 -0.37 -1.40 -13.05
N PHE A 232 0.94 -1.48 -13.27
CA PHE A 232 1.92 -0.79 -12.45
C PHE A 232 2.92 -0.05 -13.35
N TYR A 233 2.92 1.27 -13.27
CA TYR A 233 3.97 2.11 -13.83
C TYR A 233 5.03 2.42 -12.77
N LEU A 234 6.29 2.16 -13.09
CA LEU A 234 7.46 2.46 -12.26
C LEU A 234 8.40 3.40 -13.00
N ASN A 235 8.74 4.53 -12.36
CA ASN A 235 9.77 5.41 -12.89
C ASN A 235 11.18 4.87 -12.63
N ILE A 236 11.61 4.79 -11.37
CA ILE A 236 12.88 4.19 -10.94
C ILE A 236 12.59 3.18 -9.83
N LEU A 237 13.20 1.99 -9.92
CA LEU A 237 13.07 0.93 -8.91
C LEU A 237 14.44 0.54 -8.35
N SER A 238 14.54 0.45 -7.02
CA SER A 238 15.71 -0.10 -6.32
C SER A 238 15.24 -1.09 -5.27
N VAL A 239 15.64 -2.36 -5.41
CA VAL A 239 15.30 -3.43 -4.46
C VAL A 239 16.60 -4.06 -3.95
N SER A 240 16.93 -3.88 -2.69
CA SER A 240 18.15 -4.42 -2.07
C SER A 240 17.88 -5.00 -0.67
N ASP A 241 18.90 -5.61 -0.08
CA ASP A 241 18.90 -6.20 1.26
C ASP A 241 17.76 -7.21 1.49
N HIS A 242 17.72 -8.29 0.71
CA HIS A 242 16.72 -9.36 0.82
C HIS A 242 15.26 -8.88 0.66
N SER A 243 15.06 -7.73 0.01
CA SER A 243 13.73 -7.17 -0.20
C SER A 243 13.00 -7.85 -1.37
N VAL A 244 11.67 -7.74 -1.38
CA VAL A 244 10.83 -8.39 -2.39
C VAL A 244 9.90 -7.39 -3.05
N PHE A 245 9.94 -7.31 -4.36
CA PHE A 245 8.91 -6.68 -5.18
C PHE A 245 8.20 -7.77 -5.99
N ALA A 246 6.90 -7.92 -5.83
CA ALA A 246 6.15 -8.95 -6.54
C ALA A 246 4.77 -8.52 -7.03
N LEU A 247 4.48 -8.82 -8.29
CA LEU A 247 3.15 -8.79 -8.89
C LEU A 247 2.69 -10.23 -9.08
N LEU A 248 1.58 -10.62 -8.46
CA LEU A 248 1.11 -12.01 -8.42
C LEU A 248 -0.38 -12.11 -8.77
N ASN A 249 -0.73 -12.93 -9.75
CA ASN A 249 -2.13 -13.26 -10.07
C ASN A 249 -2.96 -12.00 -10.35
N ASN A 250 -2.37 -11.03 -11.06
CA ASN A 250 -3.08 -9.83 -11.47
C ASN A 250 -3.59 -9.97 -12.90
N THR A 251 -4.70 -9.29 -13.18
CA THR A 251 -5.35 -9.32 -14.49
C THR A 251 -5.56 -7.90 -15.00
N MET A 252 -5.47 -7.76 -16.32
CA MET A 252 -5.88 -6.54 -17.02
C MET A 252 -6.81 -6.95 -18.16
N ALA A 253 -8.05 -6.45 -18.14
CA ALA A 253 -9.00 -6.68 -19.22
C ALA A 253 -8.64 -5.87 -20.47
N SER A 254 -8.07 -4.69 -20.26
CA SER A 254 -7.51 -3.83 -21.32
C SER A 254 -6.28 -3.08 -20.79
N GLY A 255 -5.35 -2.75 -21.71
CA GLY A 255 -4.08 -2.11 -21.38
C GLY A 255 -2.91 -2.67 -22.20
N ALA A 256 -1.72 -2.14 -21.95
CA ALA A 256 -0.49 -2.51 -22.66
C ALA A 256 0.40 -3.48 -21.88
N SER A 257 0.52 -3.33 -20.55
CA SER A 257 1.36 -4.23 -19.74
C SER A 257 1.00 -4.24 -18.26
N LEU A 258 1.30 -5.37 -17.59
CA LEU A 258 1.16 -5.50 -16.13
C LEU A 258 2.19 -4.65 -15.38
N LEU A 259 3.42 -4.63 -15.86
CA LEU A 259 4.49 -3.80 -15.33
C LEU A 259 5.08 -2.96 -16.47
N TYR A 260 5.25 -1.67 -16.23
CA TYR A 260 5.98 -0.77 -17.11
C TYR A 260 7.07 -0.06 -16.33
N GLN A 261 8.31 -0.36 -16.67
CA GLN A 261 9.51 0.26 -16.10
C GLN A 261 10.01 1.32 -17.07
N TYR A 262 9.92 2.60 -16.68
CA TYR A 262 10.23 3.73 -17.57
C TYR A 262 11.72 4.05 -17.63
N SER A 263 12.38 4.15 -16.47
CA SER A 263 13.80 4.49 -16.36
C SER A 263 14.57 3.31 -15.77
N ARG A 264 15.38 3.53 -14.72
CA ARG A 264 16.31 2.53 -14.17
C ARG A 264 15.64 1.57 -13.18
N SER A 265 16.03 0.30 -13.24
CA SER A 265 15.70 -0.71 -12.22
C SER A 265 16.97 -1.39 -11.72
N SER A 266 17.08 -1.57 -10.39
CA SER A 266 18.17 -2.29 -9.73
C SER A 266 17.61 -3.31 -8.75
N VAL A 267 18.16 -4.52 -8.76
CA VAL A 267 17.86 -5.60 -7.81
C VAL A 267 19.17 -6.20 -7.33
N SER A 268 19.47 -6.12 -6.03
CA SER A 268 20.75 -6.56 -5.43
C SER A 268 20.57 -7.30 -4.11
N ASP A 269 21.66 -7.82 -3.55
CA ASP A 269 21.72 -8.36 -2.17
C ASP A 269 20.64 -9.40 -1.86
N HIS A 270 20.54 -10.41 -2.72
CA HIS A 270 19.56 -11.50 -2.64
C HIS A 270 18.09 -11.06 -2.67
N SER A 271 17.82 -9.87 -3.20
CA SER A 271 16.46 -9.38 -3.39
C SER A 271 15.76 -10.03 -4.58
N VAL A 272 14.43 -9.96 -4.59
CA VAL A 272 13.57 -10.62 -5.58
C VAL A 272 12.68 -9.60 -6.27
N LEU A 273 12.69 -9.64 -7.59
CA LEU A 273 11.66 -9.03 -8.45
C LEU A 273 10.90 -10.17 -9.13
N ARG A 274 9.59 -10.28 -8.88
CA ARG A 274 8.74 -11.32 -9.46
C ARG A 274 7.50 -10.73 -10.12
N VAL A 275 7.20 -11.16 -11.34
CA VAL A 275 5.96 -10.79 -12.05
C VAL A 275 5.34 -12.07 -12.60
N VAL A 276 4.15 -12.45 -12.12
CA VAL A 276 3.41 -13.66 -12.49
C VAL A 276 1.93 -13.35 -12.66
#